data_AF-A0A967EY47-F1
#
_entry.id   AF-A0A967EY47-F1
#
_cell.length_a   1.000
_cell.length_b   1.000
_cell.length_c   1.000
_cell.angle_alpha   90.00
_cell.angle_beta   90.00
_cell.angle_gamma   90.00
#
_symmetry.space_group_name_H-M   'P 1'
#
loop_
_entity.id
_entity.type
_entity.pdbx_description
1 polymer ?
#
loop_
_entity_poly.entity_id
_entity_poly.type
_entity_poly.pdbx_seq_one_letter_code
_entity_poly.pdbx_strand_id
1 'polypeptide(L)'
;MRRLEISAGFSDAERQRFHNLLQLAADSPFEGERVNALAAATRLAARFGLTLDEAAAGGSQHEPPPDFERGDAHMADDIGFRPESLDRFARAAHLMDTFIYDDKARREAAIRAAQARGLDADELRRSIAGTTVKWRAKSRRMNPNRHATMLLRETSLSFNEIASITGLNIYQIVGLKLKLRQGHSN
;
A
#
# COMPACT_ATOMS: atom_id res chain seq x y z
N MET A 1 -18.92 23.36 21.93
CA MET A 1 -18.49 24.06 20.69
C MET A 1 -17.01 23.80 20.50
N ARG A 2 -16.59 22.93 19.58
CA ARG A 2 -15.17 22.73 19.26
C ARG A 2 -14.81 23.72 18.15
N ARG A 3 -13.86 24.60 18.48
CA ARG A 3 -13.26 25.61 17.62
C ARG A 3 -12.50 24.87 16.51
N LEU A 4 -12.92 25.06 15.25
CA LEU A 4 -12.16 24.65 14.08
C LEU A 4 -11.03 25.67 13.92
N GLU A 5 -9.82 25.29 14.29
CA GLU A 5 -8.63 26.08 13.98
C GLU A 5 -8.35 25.94 12.49
N ILE A 6 -8.76 26.99 11.77
CA ILE A 6 -8.52 27.20 10.34
C ILE A 6 -7.09 27.72 10.23
N SER A 7 -6.10 26.81 10.06
CA SER A 7 -4.78 27.05 9.42
C SER A 7 -3.75 25.97 9.79
N ALA A 8 -4.08 24.70 9.66
CA ALA A 8 -3.08 23.64 9.78
C ALA A 8 -3.10 22.82 8.48
N GLY A 9 -2.02 22.93 7.70
CA GLY A 9 -1.74 21.95 6.65
C GLY A 9 -1.66 20.54 7.24
N PHE A 10 -1.54 19.53 6.40
CA PHE A 10 -1.43 18.15 6.88
C PHE A 10 -0.42 18.00 8.02
N SER A 11 -0.81 17.32 9.09
CA SER A 11 0.16 16.78 10.05
C SER A 11 1.06 15.74 9.37
N ASP A 12 2.24 15.49 9.90
CA ASP A 12 3.19 14.53 9.29
C ASP A 12 2.58 13.14 9.09
N ALA A 13 1.78 12.68 10.07
CA ALA A 13 1.05 11.41 9.96
C ALA A 13 0.01 11.42 8.83
N GLU A 14 -0.60 12.56 8.55
CA GLU A 14 -1.58 12.71 7.48
C GLU A 14 -0.92 12.89 6.11
N ARG A 15 0.24 13.57 6.05
CA ARG A 15 1.11 13.61 4.85
C ARG A 15 1.55 12.21 4.46
N GLN A 16 2.02 11.41 5.42
CA GLN A 16 2.42 10.03 5.16
C GLN A 16 1.25 9.17 4.68
N ARG A 17 0.06 9.33 5.29
CA ARG A 17 -1.15 8.62 4.82
C ARG A 17 -1.54 9.03 3.41
N PHE A 18 -1.50 10.32 3.09
CA PHE A 18 -1.80 10.82 1.76
C PHE A 18 -0.81 10.30 0.72
N HIS A 19 0.48 10.32 1.02
CA HIS A 19 1.54 9.77 0.17
C HIS A 19 1.35 8.27 -0.08
N ASN A 20 1.08 7.48 0.96
CA ASN A 20 0.83 6.05 0.83
C ASN A 20 -0.40 5.76 -0.06
N LEU A 21 -1.43 6.61 -0.03
CA LEU A 21 -2.61 6.46 -0.90
C LEU A 21 -2.27 6.75 -2.37
N LEU A 22 -1.43 7.75 -2.64
CA LEU A 22 -0.96 8.04 -4.01
C LEU A 22 -0.06 6.92 -4.53
N GLN A 23 0.84 6.40 -3.69
CA GLN A 23 1.69 5.27 -4.05
C GLN A 23 0.86 4.01 -4.34
N LEU A 24 -0.12 3.70 -3.50
CA LEU A 24 -1.04 2.58 -3.74
C LEU A 24 -1.82 2.73 -5.06
N ALA A 25 -2.22 3.96 -5.40
CA ALA A 25 -2.89 4.23 -6.66
C ALA A 25 -1.97 4.04 -7.88
N ALA A 26 -0.68 4.33 -7.76
CA ALA A 26 0.31 4.16 -8.83
C ALA A 26 0.73 2.69 -9.01
N ASP A 27 0.98 2.00 -7.90
CA ASP A 27 1.63 0.68 -7.90
C ASP A 27 0.62 -0.48 -7.92
N SER A 28 -0.67 -0.25 -7.62
CA SER A 28 -1.63 -1.36 -7.55
C SER A 28 -1.97 -1.93 -8.94
N PRO A 29 -1.85 -3.27 -9.12
CA PRO A 29 -2.24 -3.95 -10.36
C PRO A 29 -3.77 -3.98 -10.57
N PHE A 30 -4.55 -3.78 -9.52
CA PHE A 30 -6.01 -3.89 -9.55
C PHE A 30 -6.67 -2.52 -9.72
N GLU A 31 -7.47 -2.36 -10.79
CA GLU A 31 -8.15 -1.09 -11.10
C GLU A 31 -9.06 -0.59 -9.98
N GLY A 32 -9.81 -1.48 -9.34
CA GLY A 32 -10.68 -1.13 -8.22
C GLY A 32 -9.92 -0.57 -7.01
N GLU A 33 -8.71 -1.07 -6.75
CA GLU A 33 -7.86 -0.54 -5.67
C GLU A 33 -7.32 0.84 -6.02
N ARG A 34 -6.86 1.05 -7.26
CA ARG A 34 -6.40 2.37 -7.74
C ARG A 34 -7.48 3.43 -7.61
N VAL A 35 -8.69 3.13 -8.08
CA VAL A 35 -9.84 4.05 -8.01
C VAL A 35 -10.22 4.35 -6.56
N ASN A 36 -10.24 3.34 -5.70
CA ASN A 36 -10.55 3.52 -4.28
C ASN A 36 -9.49 4.35 -3.55
N ALA A 37 -8.20 4.11 -3.84
CA ALA A 37 -7.08 4.85 -3.26
C ALA A 37 -7.11 6.34 -3.66
N LEU A 38 -7.35 6.63 -4.95
CA LEU A 38 -7.53 8.02 -5.43
C LEU A 38 -8.74 8.71 -4.81
N ALA A 39 -9.87 8.02 -4.69
CA ALA A 39 -11.06 8.56 -4.03
C ALA A 39 -10.81 8.82 -2.53
N ALA A 40 -10.02 7.96 -1.86
CA ALA A 40 -9.60 8.17 -0.49
C ALA A 40 -8.65 9.38 -0.33
N ALA A 41 -7.66 9.51 -1.22
CA ALA A 41 -6.75 10.65 -1.23
C ALA A 41 -7.50 11.97 -1.47
N THR A 42 -8.45 11.98 -2.41
CA THR A 42 -9.29 13.15 -2.72
C THR A 42 -10.12 13.58 -1.52
N ARG A 43 -10.76 12.63 -0.81
CA ARG A 43 -11.50 12.92 0.42
C ARG A 43 -10.60 13.46 1.53
N LEU A 44 -9.37 12.93 1.63
CA LEU A 44 -8.41 13.37 2.63
C LEU A 44 -7.96 14.81 2.36
N ALA A 45 -7.65 15.17 1.11
CA ALA A 45 -7.32 16.55 0.72
C ALA A 45 -8.49 17.53 0.98
N ALA A 46 -9.72 17.14 0.59
CA ALA A 46 -10.91 17.97 0.77
C ALA A 46 -11.21 18.28 2.25
N ARG A 47 -10.87 17.38 3.18
CA ARG A 47 -11.01 17.62 4.64
C ARG A 47 -10.14 18.78 5.14
N PHE A 48 -9.02 19.05 4.48
CA PHE A 48 -8.10 20.15 4.77
C PHE A 48 -8.31 21.35 3.84
N GLY A 49 -9.35 21.33 3.01
CA GLY A 49 -9.64 22.40 2.05
C GLY A 49 -8.65 22.48 0.89
N LEU A 50 -7.88 21.41 0.65
CA LEU A 50 -6.93 21.32 -0.47
C LEU A 50 -7.53 20.52 -1.62
N THR A 51 -7.18 20.88 -2.85
CA THR A 51 -7.37 20.00 -4.00
C THR A 51 -6.35 18.85 -3.97
N LEU A 52 -6.62 17.77 -4.73
CA LEU A 52 -5.71 16.61 -4.80
C LEU A 52 -4.30 17.04 -5.26
N ASP A 53 -4.24 17.94 -6.25
CA ASP A 53 -3.00 18.44 -6.82
C ASP A 53 -2.27 19.40 -5.87
N GLU A 54 -2.99 20.30 -5.18
CA GLU A 54 -2.41 21.16 -4.14
C GLU A 54 -1.90 20.37 -2.93
N ALA A 55 -2.59 19.29 -2.57
CA ALA A 55 -2.17 18.37 -1.53
C ALA A 55 -0.90 17.60 -1.92
N ALA A 56 -0.79 17.20 -3.20
CA ALA A 56 0.38 16.52 -3.76
C ALA A 56 1.58 17.45 -3.97
N ALA A 57 1.34 18.72 -4.28
CA ALA A 57 2.37 19.75 -4.42
C ALA A 57 3.01 20.17 -3.07
N GLY A 58 2.50 19.67 -1.94
CA GLY A 58 2.97 20.00 -0.61
C GLY A 58 2.13 21.11 0.01
N GLY A 59 0.99 20.72 0.59
CA GLY A 59 0.04 21.61 1.25
C GLY A 59 0.72 22.73 2.05
N SER A 60 0.38 23.95 1.66
CA SER A 60 1.02 25.22 1.99
C SER A 60 1.38 25.43 3.46
N GLN A 61 2.68 25.58 3.73
CA GLN A 61 3.23 26.62 4.60
C GLN A 61 4.43 27.25 3.91
N HIS A 62 4.25 28.51 3.49
CA HIS A 62 5.29 29.53 3.29
C HIS A 62 6.63 29.07 2.69
N GLU A 63 6.67 28.90 1.38
CA GLU A 63 7.92 29.11 0.65
C GLU A 63 8.00 30.63 0.39
N PRO A 64 8.94 31.38 1.01
CA PRO A 64 9.18 32.75 0.58
C PRO A 64 9.55 32.71 -0.92
N PRO A 65 9.14 33.72 -1.71
CA PRO A 65 9.55 33.77 -3.11
C PRO A 65 11.09 33.68 -3.16
N PRO A 66 11.66 32.94 -4.13
CA PRO A 66 13.11 32.85 -4.24
C PRO A 66 13.65 34.26 -4.40
N ASP A 67 14.36 34.75 -3.39
CA ASP A 67 15.16 35.97 -3.50
C ASP A 67 16.18 35.68 -4.61
N PHE A 68 15.94 36.25 -5.79
CA PHE A 68 16.83 36.17 -6.94
C PHE A 68 18.18 36.88 -6.73
N GLU A 69 18.51 37.29 -5.50
CA GLU A 69 19.74 38.01 -5.19
C GLU A 69 20.35 37.55 -3.86
N ARG A 70 20.97 36.36 -3.86
CA ARG A 70 22.15 36.14 -3.02
C ARG A 70 22.96 34.95 -3.54
N GLY A 71 24.05 35.27 -4.23
CA GLY A 71 24.97 34.30 -4.78
C GLY A 71 25.54 33.35 -3.72
N ASP A 72 25.61 32.08 -4.10
CA ASP A 72 26.88 31.37 -4.28
C ASP A 72 27.98 31.69 -3.26
N ALA A 73 27.82 31.28 -1.99
CA ALA A 73 28.97 31.30 -1.08
C ALA A 73 28.94 30.33 0.12
N HIS A 74 27.81 29.82 0.60
CA HIS A 74 27.80 29.24 1.96
C HIS A 74 27.15 27.86 2.15
N MET A 75 26.93 27.07 1.09
CA MET A 75 26.42 25.68 1.22
C MET A 75 27.40 24.64 0.65
N ALA A 76 28.71 24.91 0.68
CA ALA A 76 29.72 23.94 0.24
C ALA A 76 30.39 23.17 1.38
N ASP A 77 30.28 23.64 2.64
CA ASP A 77 31.24 23.23 3.67
C ASP A 77 30.72 22.23 4.72
N ASP A 78 29.41 21.91 4.76
CA ASP A 78 28.86 21.06 5.84
C ASP A 78 28.59 19.59 5.45
N ILE A 79 28.79 19.21 4.17
CA ILE A 79 28.62 17.80 3.74
C ILE A 79 29.72 17.36 2.77
N GLY A 80 30.99 17.75 2.99
CA GLY A 80 32.18 17.12 2.36
C GLY A 80 32.10 16.80 0.86
N PHE A 81 31.33 17.56 0.07
CA PHE A 81 30.98 17.20 -1.30
C PHE A 81 31.91 17.93 -2.26
N ARG A 82 32.93 17.23 -2.75
CA ARG A 82 33.89 17.82 -3.69
C ARG A 82 33.24 17.96 -5.07
N PRO A 83 33.47 19.05 -5.82
CA PRO A 83 32.84 19.25 -7.14
C PRO A 83 33.17 18.13 -8.15
N GLU A 84 34.34 17.50 -8.03
CA GLU A 84 34.75 16.35 -8.84
C GLU A 84 33.86 15.10 -8.64
N SER A 85 33.25 14.92 -7.45
CA SER A 85 32.35 13.80 -7.20
C SER A 85 30.97 14.00 -7.83
N LEU A 86 30.51 15.24 -8.02
CA LEU A 86 29.25 15.54 -8.71
C LEU A 86 29.36 15.25 -10.21
N ASP A 87 30.44 15.67 -10.85
CA ASP A 87 30.67 15.39 -12.28
C ASP A 87 30.86 13.89 -12.54
N ARG A 88 31.51 13.18 -11.62
CA ARG A 88 31.64 11.71 -11.68
C ARG A 88 30.29 11.03 -11.50
N PHE A 89 29.45 11.52 -10.60
CA PHE A 89 28.09 11.02 -10.39
C PHE A 89 27.19 11.30 -11.60
N ALA A 90 27.22 12.50 -12.16
CA ALA A 90 26.45 12.86 -13.35
C ALA A 90 26.83 11.99 -14.55
N ARG A 91 28.14 11.75 -14.77
CA ARG A 91 28.61 10.82 -15.80
C ARG A 91 28.16 9.38 -15.53
N ALA A 92 28.19 8.93 -14.27
CA ALA A 92 27.72 7.59 -13.90
C ALA A 92 26.21 7.42 -14.11
N ALA A 93 25.41 8.43 -13.73
CA ALA A 93 23.97 8.46 -13.96
C ALA A 93 23.63 8.43 -15.45
N HIS A 94 24.34 9.22 -16.26
CA HIS A 94 24.12 9.24 -17.71
C HIS A 94 24.45 7.89 -18.37
N LEU A 95 25.51 7.21 -17.91
CA LEU A 95 25.80 5.84 -18.34
C LEU A 95 24.68 4.87 -17.92
N MET A 96 24.15 4.98 -16.70
CA MET A 96 23.00 4.16 -16.27
C MET A 96 21.74 4.43 -17.09
N ASP A 97 21.45 5.68 -17.44
CA ASP A 97 20.32 6.03 -18.30
C ASP A 97 20.43 5.35 -19.65
N THR A 98 21.61 5.33 -20.28
CA THR A 98 21.82 4.62 -21.55
C THR A 98 21.52 3.12 -21.44
N PHE A 99 21.93 2.48 -20.34
CA PHE A 99 21.63 1.06 -20.10
C PHE A 99 20.12 0.82 -19.89
N ILE A 100 19.40 1.74 -19.23
CA ILE A 100 17.95 1.66 -19.04
C ILE A 100 17.22 1.78 -20.38
N TYR A 101 17.63 2.72 -21.24
CA TYR A 101 17.05 2.88 -22.58
C TYR A 101 17.29 1.65 -23.45
N ASP A 102 18.51 1.09 -23.43
CA ASP A 102 18.85 -0.12 -24.18
C ASP A 102 18.08 -1.36 -23.70
N ASP A 103 17.95 -1.53 -22.38
CA ASP A 103 17.18 -2.64 -21.80
C ASP A 103 15.69 -2.53 -22.14
N LYS A 104 15.15 -1.32 -22.05
CA LYS A 104 13.77 -1.03 -22.46
C LYS A 104 13.55 -1.33 -23.94
N ALA A 105 14.47 -0.94 -24.82
CA ALA A 105 14.38 -1.21 -26.26
C ALA A 105 14.39 -2.72 -26.56
N ARG A 106 15.23 -3.50 -25.86
CA ARG A 106 15.28 -4.96 -26.00
C ARG A 106 13.98 -5.61 -25.52
N ARG A 107 13.45 -5.17 -24.37
CA ARG A 107 12.18 -5.66 -23.83
C ARG A 107 11.03 -5.36 -24.78
N GLU A 108 10.95 -4.15 -25.31
CA GLU A 108 9.92 -3.77 -26.27
C GLU A 108 10.01 -4.56 -27.58
N ALA A 109 11.23 -4.82 -28.08
CA ALA A 109 11.43 -5.67 -29.25
C ALA A 109 10.98 -7.11 -29.00
N ALA A 110 11.26 -7.67 -27.82
CA ALA A 110 10.80 -9.00 -27.42
C ALA A 110 9.27 -9.09 -27.31
N ILE A 111 8.62 -8.07 -26.71
CA ILE A 111 7.16 -7.98 -26.62
C ILE A 111 6.54 -7.90 -28.03
N ARG A 112 7.08 -7.05 -28.90
CA ARG A 112 6.59 -6.90 -30.28
C ARG A 112 6.77 -8.18 -31.10
N ALA A 113 7.89 -8.90 -30.92
CA ALA A 113 8.11 -10.19 -31.57
C ALA A 113 7.13 -11.25 -31.07
N ALA A 114 6.79 -11.26 -29.78
CA ALA A 114 5.77 -12.15 -29.21
C ALA A 114 4.37 -11.84 -29.74
N GLN A 115 4.01 -10.55 -29.86
CA GLN A 115 2.76 -10.10 -30.46
C GLN A 115 2.67 -10.49 -31.95
N ALA A 116 3.74 -10.30 -32.72
CA ALA A 116 3.81 -10.71 -34.13
C ALA A 116 3.66 -12.23 -34.31
N ARG A 117 4.06 -13.02 -33.31
CA ARG A 117 3.91 -14.47 -33.28
C ARG A 117 2.50 -14.94 -32.86
N GLY A 118 1.59 -14.02 -32.51
CA GLY A 118 0.21 -14.32 -32.16
C GLY A 118 -0.01 -14.91 -30.76
N LEU A 119 1.01 -14.92 -29.90
CA LEU A 119 0.97 -15.51 -28.56
C LEU A 119 -0.01 -14.78 -27.61
N ASP A 120 -0.23 -13.48 -27.82
CA ASP A 120 -1.11 -12.64 -26.98
C ASP A 120 -2.58 -13.07 -27.05
N ALA A 121 -3.03 -13.55 -28.21
CA ALA A 121 -4.39 -14.05 -28.40
C ALA A 121 -4.62 -15.40 -27.68
N ASP A 122 -3.61 -16.27 -27.66
CA ASP A 122 -3.69 -17.56 -26.97
C ASP A 122 -3.56 -17.42 -25.44
N GLU A 123 -2.75 -16.47 -24.96
CA GLU A 123 -2.64 -16.13 -23.54
C GLU A 123 -3.91 -15.45 -23.02
N LEU A 124 -4.52 -14.55 -23.80
CA LEU A 124 -5.84 -13.99 -23.49
C LEU A 124 -6.92 -15.09 -23.49
N ARG A 125 -6.93 -16.01 -24.46
CA ARG A 125 -7.85 -17.16 -24.47
C ARG A 125 -7.66 -18.07 -23.26
N ARG A 126 -6.42 -18.30 -22.84
CA ARG A 126 -6.08 -19.15 -21.70
C ARG A 126 -6.39 -18.48 -20.35
N SER A 127 -6.24 -17.16 -20.24
CA SER A 127 -6.66 -16.39 -19.06
C SER A 127 -8.19 -16.34 -18.90
N ILE A 128 -8.93 -16.17 -20.00
CA ILE A 128 -10.40 -16.22 -20.01
C ILE A 128 -10.87 -17.65 -19.64
N ALA A 129 -10.26 -18.70 -20.18
CA ALA A 129 -10.59 -20.09 -19.86
C ALA A 129 -10.17 -20.51 -18.43
N GLY A 130 -9.15 -19.87 -17.85
CA GLY A 130 -8.66 -20.14 -16.49
C GLY A 130 -9.54 -19.55 -15.37
N THR A 131 -10.47 -18.66 -15.70
CA THR A 131 -11.28 -17.95 -14.69
C THR A 131 -12.39 -18.82 -14.09
N THR A 132 -12.69 -20.00 -14.66
CA THR A 132 -13.67 -20.95 -14.10
C THR A 132 -13.04 -22.17 -13.42
N VAL A 133 -11.80 -22.07 -12.93
CA VAL A 133 -11.28 -23.08 -12.01
C VAL A 133 -11.95 -22.85 -10.65
N LYS A 134 -13.09 -23.52 -10.44
CA LYS A 134 -13.76 -23.64 -9.15
C LYS A 134 -12.72 -24.12 -8.14
N TRP A 135 -12.23 -23.20 -7.32
CA TRP A 135 -11.32 -23.46 -6.22
C TRP A 135 -11.96 -24.48 -5.27
N ARG A 136 -11.69 -25.77 -5.50
CA ARG A 136 -12.04 -26.82 -4.55
C ARG A 136 -11.07 -26.69 -3.38
N ALA A 137 -11.35 -25.77 -2.47
CA ALA A 137 -10.72 -25.72 -1.16
C ALA A 137 -11.11 -26.97 -0.36
N LYS A 138 -10.48 -28.11 -0.63
CA LYS A 138 -10.28 -29.13 0.42
C LYS A 138 -9.20 -28.60 1.36
N SER A 139 -9.53 -27.54 2.08
CA SER A 139 -8.65 -27.04 3.11
C SER A 139 -8.82 -27.93 4.33
N ARG A 140 -7.71 -28.52 4.79
CA ARG A 140 -7.54 -29.18 6.09
C ARG A 140 -7.73 -28.15 7.21
N ARG A 141 -8.88 -27.47 7.27
CA ARG A 141 -9.17 -26.48 8.29
C ARG A 141 -9.22 -27.19 9.64
N MET A 142 -8.54 -26.61 10.62
CA MET A 142 -8.62 -27.06 12.00
C MET A 142 -10.09 -27.16 12.42
N ASN A 143 -10.47 -28.25 13.08
CA ASN A 143 -11.84 -28.46 13.49
C ASN A 143 -12.33 -27.23 14.30
N PRO A 144 -13.46 -26.60 13.93
CA PRO A 144 -13.92 -25.38 14.56
C PRO A 144 -14.04 -25.47 16.09
N ASN A 145 -14.43 -26.63 16.62
CA ASN A 145 -14.52 -26.83 18.07
C ASN A 145 -13.14 -26.85 18.74
N ARG A 146 -12.14 -27.49 18.10
CA ARG A 146 -10.75 -27.45 18.60
C ARG A 146 -10.19 -26.03 18.56
N HIS A 147 -10.47 -25.30 17.48
CA HIS A 147 -10.05 -23.91 17.34
C HIS A 147 -10.68 -23.02 18.41
N ALA A 148 -12.00 -23.12 18.62
CA ALA A 148 -12.71 -22.40 19.68
C ALA A 148 -12.18 -22.75 21.08
N THR A 149 -11.89 -24.04 21.32
CA THR A 149 -11.33 -24.48 22.61
C THR A 149 -9.97 -23.86 22.89
N MET A 150 -9.08 -23.79 21.88
CA MET A 150 -7.78 -23.12 22.00
C MET A 150 -7.97 -21.63 22.31
N LEU A 151 -8.83 -20.93 21.58
CA LEU A 151 -9.11 -19.51 21.84
C LEU A 151 -9.66 -19.26 23.25
N LEU A 152 -10.57 -20.11 23.74
CA LEU A 152 -11.12 -19.99 25.09
C LEU A 152 -10.11 -20.26 26.22
N ARG A 153 -9.01 -20.95 25.93
CA ARG A 153 -7.93 -21.28 26.88
C ARG A 153 -6.81 -20.25 26.86
N GLU A 154 -6.36 -19.90 25.65
CA GLU A 154 -5.14 -19.09 25.45
C GLU A 154 -5.43 -17.58 25.36
N THR A 155 -6.68 -17.17 25.16
CA THR A 155 -7.03 -15.77 24.92
C THR A 155 -8.16 -15.30 25.83
N SER A 156 -8.26 -13.98 26.03
CA SER A 156 -9.35 -13.29 26.73
C SER A 156 -10.42 -12.69 25.79
N LEU A 157 -10.53 -13.23 24.56
CA LEU A 157 -11.51 -12.78 23.58
C LEU A 157 -12.96 -12.97 24.06
N SER A 158 -13.86 -12.09 23.60
CA SER A 158 -15.29 -12.23 23.86
C SER A 158 -15.88 -13.43 23.10
N PHE A 159 -17.01 -13.96 23.59
CA PHE A 159 -17.68 -15.07 22.92
C PHE A 159 -18.13 -14.73 21.49
N ASN A 160 -18.48 -13.47 21.24
CA ASN A 160 -18.87 -12.98 19.91
C ASN A 160 -17.68 -13.00 18.94
N GLU A 161 -16.50 -12.59 19.39
CA GLU A 161 -15.28 -12.62 18.58
C GLU A 161 -14.90 -14.06 18.25
N ILE A 162 -14.93 -14.97 19.23
CA ILE A 162 -14.64 -16.39 18.99
C ILE A 162 -15.68 -17.00 18.02
N ALA A 163 -16.94 -16.59 18.09
CA ALA A 163 -17.99 -17.02 17.17
C ALA A 163 -17.67 -16.59 15.72
N SER A 164 -17.29 -15.32 15.53
CA SER A 164 -16.91 -14.81 14.21
C SER A 164 -15.67 -15.51 13.62
N ILE A 165 -14.67 -15.84 14.45
CA ILE A 165 -13.42 -16.48 14.02
C ILE A 165 -13.63 -17.96 13.65
N THR A 166 -14.44 -18.66 14.44
CA THR A 166 -14.60 -20.12 14.33
C THR A 166 -15.80 -20.53 13.48
N GLY A 167 -16.73 -19.60 13.23
CA GLY A 167 -18.01 -19.87 12.56
C GLY A 167 -18.98 -20.68 13.42
N LEU A 168 -18.73 -20.79 14.72
CA LEU A 168 -19.63 -21.46 15.68
C LEU A 168 -20.67 -20.47 16.23
N ASN A 169 -21.82 -21.00 16.64
CA ASN A 169 -22.81 -20.22 17.36
C ASN A 169 -22.29 -19.89 18.78
N ILE A 170 -22.59 -18.68 19.27
CA ILE A 170 -22.29 -18.22 20.62
C ILE A 170 -22.68 -19.25 21.68
N TYR A 171 -23.85 -19.89 21.59
CA TYR A 171 -24.29 -20.91 22.55
C TYR A 171 -23.38 -22.15 22.57
N GLN A 172 -22.84 -22.53 21.41
CA GLN A 172 -21.89 -23.64 21.31
C GLN A 172 -20.57 -23.30 22.01
N ILE A 173 -20.11 -22.06 21.87
CA ILE A 173 -18.89 -21.55 22.53
C ILE A 173 -19.09 -21.48 24.05
N VAL A 174 -20.23 -20.98 24.52
CA VAL A 174 -20.57 -20.97 25.96
C VAL A 174 -20.59 -22.39 26.50
N GLY A 175 -21.22 -23.33 25.78
CA GLY A 175 -21.21 -24.75 26.13
C GLY A 175 -19.80 -25.34 26.23
N LEU A 176 -18.90 -24.99 25.30
CA LEU A 176 -17.49 -25.39 25.36
C LEU A 176 -16.78 -24.80 26.59
N LYS A 177 -17.01 -23.52 26.92
CA LYS A 177 -16.42 -22.88 28.11
C LYS A 177 -16.91 -23.53 29.41
N LEU A 178 -18.19 -23.91 29.50
CA LEU A 178 -18.73 -24.62 30.65
C LEU A 178 -18.10 -26.02 30.80
N LYS A 179 -17.96 -26.77 29.70
CA LYS A 179 -17.29 -28.08 29.72
C LYS A 179 -15.84 -27.99 30.19
N LEU A 180 -15.11 -26.94 29.80
CA LEU A 180 -13.74 -26.69 30.25
C LEU A 180 -13.64 -26.45 31.76
N ARG A 181 -14.64 -25.79 32.37
CA ARG A 181 -14.68 -25.59 33.83
C ARG A 181 -14.87 -26.90 34.58
N GLN A 182 -15.78 -27.74 34.11
CA GLN A 182 -16.07 -29.04 34.73
C GLN A 182 -14.85 -30.00 34.66
N GLY A 183 -14.03 -29.88 33.62
CA GLY A 183 -12.79 -30.66 33.48
C GLY A 183 -11.60 -30.17 34.32
N HIS A 184 -11.74 -29.10 35.12
CA HIS A 184 -10.69 -28.59 36.02
C HIS A 184 -11.05 -28.76 37.52
N SER A 185 -12.18 -29.40 37.83
CA SER A 185 -12.68 -29.62 39.19
C SER A 185 -12.48 -31.05 39.68
N ASN A 186 -11.33 -31.65 39.38
CA ASN A 186 -10.91 -32.95 39.90
C ASN A 186 -9.48 -32.87 40.42
#